data_AF-A0A8S4S159-F1
#
_entry.id   AF-A0A8S4S159-F1
#
_cell.length_a   1.000
_cell.length_b   1.000
_cell.length_c   1.000
_cell.angle_alpha   90.00
_cell.angle_beta   90.00
_cell.angle_gamma   90.00
#
_symmetry.space_group_name_H-M   'P 1'
#
loop_
_entity.id
_entity.type
_entity.pdbx_description
1 polymer ?
#
loop_
_entity_poly.entity_id
_entity_poly.type
_entity_poly.pdbx_seq_one_letter_code
_entity_poly.pdbx_strand_id
1 'polypeptide(L)' 'MQWAGHVQRMEGTRAPKRLMESTLEGRRSRGRPRGRWSDGVERDMRVLGVRSWKQAASDRLKWTNMLDQAKAYPGL' A
#
# COMPACT_ATOMS: atom_id res chain seq x y z
N MET A 1 -3.46 5.60 4.60
CA MET A 1 -3.71 4.40 3.75
C MET A 1 -4.73 4.56 2.61
N GLN A 2 -5.63 5.55 2.63
CA GLN A 2 -6.65 5.70 1.58
C GLN A 2 -6.06 5.82 0.16
N TRP A 3 -4.91 6.50 0.02
CA TRP A 3 -4.19 6.63 -1.24
C TRP A 3 -3.76 5.28 -1.83
N ALA A 4 -3.33 4.32 -1.01
CA ALA A 4 -2.94 2.98 -1.48
C ALA A 4 -4.11 2.26 -2.17
N GLY A 5 -5.28 2.31 -1.54
CA GLY A 5 -6.51 1.76 -2.11
C GLY A 5 -6.93 2.49 -3.37
N HIS A 6 -6.78 3.82 -3.40
CA HIS A 6 -7.08 4.60 -4.59
C HIS A 6 -6.18 4.21 -5.77
N VAL A 7 -4.86 4.16 -5.57
CA VAL A 7 -3.89 3.75 -6.60
C VAL A 7 -4.14 2.31 -7.04
N GLN A 8 -4.45 1.39 -6.12
CA GLN A 8 -4.71 -0.01 -6.47
C GLN A 8 -5.91 -0.19 -7.39
N ARG A 9 -6.92 0.67 -7.28
CA ARG A 9 -8.13 0.68 -8.13
C ARG A 9 -8.00 1.54 -9.38
N MET A 10 -6.89 2.27 -9.54
CA MET A 10 -6.62 2.97 -10.79
C MET A 10 -6.38 1.97 -11.92
N GLU A 11 -6.71 2.40 -13.14
CA GLU A 11 -6.33 1.70 -14.36
C GLU A 11 -4.81 1.49 -14.43
N GLY A 12 -4.39 0.31 -14.89
CA GLY A 12 -2.99 -0.13 -14.98
C GLY A 12 -2.09 0.79 -15.81
N THR A 13 -2.67 1.56 -16.74
CA THR A 13 -1.95 2.49 -17.62
C THR A 13 -1.48 3.75 -16.88
N ARG A 14 -2.11 4.10 -15.74
CA ARG A 14 -1.80 5.33 -15.01
C ARG A 14 -0.43 5.27 -14.34
N ALA A 15 0.33 6.36 -14.44
CA ALA A 15 1.69 6.43 -13.91
C ALA A 15 1.83 6.03 -12.42
N PRO A 16 0.93 6.43 -11.49
CA PRO A 16 1.03 5.99 -10.09
C PRO A 16 0.87 4.48 -9.92
N LYS A 17 -0.04 3.86 -10.69
CA LYS A 17 -0.30 2.42 -10.67
C LYS A 17 0.89 1.66 -11.25
N ARG A 18 1.40 2.09 -12.39
CA ARG A 18 2.62 1.56 -13.00
C ARG A 18 3.82 1.65 -12.07
N LEU A 19 4.02 2.79 -11.41
CA LEU A 19 5.11 2.97 -10.46
C LEU A 19 4.98 2.02 -9.26
N MET A 20 3.76 1.88 -8.72
CA MET A 20 3.48 0.99 -7.59
C MET A 20 3.68 -0.49 -7.93
N GLU A 21 3.39 -0.91 -9.16
CA GLU A 21 3.55 -2.29 -9.63
C GLU A 21 4.95 -2.58 -10.17
N SER A 22 5.67 -1.55 -10.63
CA SER A 22 6.99 -1.72 -11.21
C SER A 22 8.01 -2.24 -10.19
N THR A 23 8.73 -3.30 -10.56
CA THR A 23 9.97 -3.66 -9.90
C THR A 23 11.08 -2.78 -10.47
N LEU A 24 11.31 -1.62 -9.83
CA LEU A 24 12.48 -0.80 -10.16
C LEU A 24 13.75 -1.56 -9.77
N GLU A 25 14.40 -2.17 -10.76
CA GLU A 25 15.69 -2.82 -10.64
C GLU A 25 16.81 -1.77 -10.66
N GLY A 26 17.87 -1.99 -9.87
CA GLY A 26 19.01 -1.07 -9.78
C GLY A 26 19.51 -0.86 -8.34
N ARG A 27 20.82 -0.61 -8.21
CA ARG A 27 21.45 -0.31 -6.93
C ARG A 27 21.08 1.12 -6.51
N ARG A 28 20.30 1.25 -5.44
CA ARG A 28 20.00 2.58 -4.88
C ARG A 28 21.27 3.23 -4.32
N SER A 29 21.36 4.55 -4.47
CA SER A 29 22.44 5.35 -3.92
C SER A 29 22.51 5.25 -2.40
N ARG A 30 23.71 5.44 -1.86
CA ARG A 30 23.95 5.48 -0.40
C ARG A 30 23.12 6.63 0.20
N GLY A 31 22.43 6.38 1.30
CA GLY A 31 21.60 7.36 2.01
C GLY A 31 20.11 7.36 1.68
N ARG A 32 19.67 6.80 0.53
CA ARG A 32 18.24 6.68 0.23
C ARG A 32 17.61 5.54 1.04
N PRO A 33 16.42 5.72 1.66
CA PRO A 33 15.71 4.64 2.33
C PRO A 33 15.59 3.41 1.44
N ARG A 34 15.95 2.25 2.00
CA ARG A 34 15.94 0.97 1.27
C ARG A 34 14.51 0.54 0.93
N GLY A 35 13.57 0.83 1.82
CA GLY A 35 12.15 0.52 1.63
C GLY A 35 11.49 1.39 0.55
N ARG A 36 10.57 0.80 -0.19
CA ARG A 36 9.58 1.50 -1.02
C ARG A 36 8.45 1.95 -0.12
N TRP A 37 7.68 2.93 -0.58
CA TRP A 37 6.45 3.31 0.09
C TRP A 37 5.48 2.12 0.21
N SER A 38 5.40 1.26 -0.81
CA SER A 38 4.63 0.01 -0.79
C SER A 38 5.03 -0.93 0.34
N ASP A 39 6.32 -0.96 0.71
CA ASP A 39 6.83 -1.84 1.77
C ASP A 39 6.38 -1.33 3.15
N GLY A 40 6.27 0.00 3.30
CA GLY A 40 5.65 0.63 4.46
C GLY A 40 4.17 0.26 4.58
N VAL A 41 3.42 0.38 3.47
CA VAL A 41 2.02 -0.06 3.43
C VAL A 41 1.88 -1.53 3.80
N GLU A 42 2.72 -2.39 3.25
CA GLU A 42 2.66 -3.82 3.54
C GLU A 42 2.96 -4.14 5.00
N ARG A 43 3.92 -3.43 5.62
CA ARG A 43 4.21 -3.57 7.05
C ARG A 43 3.00 -3.18 7.89
N ASP A 44 2.42 -2.03 7.64
CA ASP A 44 1.29 -1.52 8.41
C ASP A 44 0.05 -2.42 8.22
N MET A 45 -0.18 -2.94 7.02
CA MET A 45 -1.23 -3.92 6.73
C MET A 45 -0.99 -5.25 7.45
N ARG A 46 0.27 -5.67 7.58
CA ARG A 46 0.64 -6.87 8.34
C ARG A 46 0.34 -6.70 9.83
N VAL A 47 0.55 -5.52 10.41
CA VAL A 47 0.14 -5.20 11.79
C VAL A 47 -1.38 -5.35 11.95
N LEU A 48 -2.14 -4.97 10.93
CA LEU A 48 -3.60 -5.15 10.88
C LEU A 48 -4.06 -6.58 10.52
N GLY A 49 -3.14 -7.54 10.39
CA GLY A 49 -3.47 -8.94 10.06
C GLY A 49 -3.77 -9.20 8.57
N VAL A 50 -3.47 -8.24 7.69
CA VAL A 50 -3.85 -8.28 6.28
C VAL A 50 -2.63 -8.64 5.43
N ARG A 51 -2.57 -9.90 4.97
CA ARG A 51 -1.46 -10.39 4.13
C ARG A 51 -1.57 -9.93 2.68
N SER A 52 -2.78 -9.97 2.10
CA SER A 52 -3.02 -9.64 0.69
C SER A 52 -3.69 -8.27 0.53
N TRP A 53 -3.04 -7.21 1.04
CA TRP A 53 -3.65 -5.88 1.08
C TRP A 53 -4.04 -5.33 -0.30
N LYS A 54 -3.29 -5.67 -1.36
CA LYS A 54 -3.64 -5.31 -2.75
C LYS A 54 -4.98 -5.90 -3.19
N GLN A 55 -5.28 -7.13 -2.77
CA GLN A 55 -6.56 -7.78 -3.04
C GLN A 55 -7.68 -7.16 -2.19
N ALA A 56 -7.41 -6.88 -0.92
CA ALA A 56 -8.37 -6.19 -0.04
C ALA A 56 -8.68 -4.77 -0.54
N ALA A 57 -7.70 -4.06 -1.09
CA ALA A 57 -7.79 -2.71 -1.62
C ALA A 57 -8.58 -2.62 -2.94
N SER A 58 -8.71 -3.72 -3.69
CA SER A 58 -9.54 -3.76 -4.90
C SER A 58 -11.02 -3.51 -4.59
N ASP A 59 -11.50 -3.95 -3.42
CA ASP A 59 -12.84 -3.65 -2.92
C ASP A 59 -12.80 -2.37 -2.06
N ARG A 60 -13.52 -1.34 -2.52
CA ARG A 60 -13.54 -0.04 -1.84
C ARG A 60 -14.20 -0.10 -0.46
N LEU A 61 -15.29 -0.85 -0.30
CA LEU A 61 -16.01 -0.95 0.98
C LEU A 61 -15.18 -1.73 1.99
N LYS A 62 -14.66 -2.90 1.57
CA LYS A 62 -13.77 -3.73 2.40
C LYS A 62 -12.55 -2.94 2.85
N TRP A 63 -11.93 -2.18 1.94
CA TRP A 63 -10.80 -1.31 2.27
C TRP A 63 -11.15 -0.22 3.27
N THR A 64 -12.30 0.44 3.11
CA THR A 64 -12.68 1.57 3.96
C THR A 64 -12.99 1.08 5.38
N ASN A 65 -13.78 0.02 5.52
CA ASN A 65 -14.11 -0.59 6.81
C ASN A 65 -12.85 -1.04 7.57
N MET A 66 -11.90 -1.65 6.87
CA MET A 66 -10.62 -2.06 7.44
C MET A 66 -9.80 -0.87 7.94
N LEU A 67 -9.75 0.23 7.19
CA LEU A 67 -9.04 1.43 7.62
C LEU A 67 -9.73 2.13 8.79
N ASP A 68 -11.05 2.09 8.86
CA ASP A 68 -11.78 2.66 9.99
C ASP A 68 -11.60 1.83 11.27
N GLN A 69 -11.56 0.50 11.15
CA GLN A 69 -11.13 -0.38 12.25
C GLN A 69 -9.68 -0.07 12.68
N ALA A 70 -8.77 0.15 11.74
CA ALA A 70 -7.37 0.49 12.05
C ALA A 70 -7.23 1.82 12.81
N LYS A 71 -7.99 2.86 12.43
CA LYS A 71 -7.98 4.16 13.12
C LYS A 71 -8.47 4.07 14.57
N ALA A 72 -9.26 3.05 14.90
CA ALA A 72 -9.77 2.83 16.25
C ALA A 72 -8.72 2.24 17.21
N TYR A 73 -7.57 1.76 16.71
CA TYR A 73 -6.46 1.27 17.53
C TYR A 73 -5.36 2.35 17.65
N PRO A 74 -5.21 3.01 18.80
CA PRO A 74 -4.16 4.00 19.00
C PRO A 74 -2.80 3.28 19.14
N GLY A 75 -1.96 3.39 18.12
CA GLY A 75 -0.66 2.70 18.08
C GLY A 75 -0.10 2.45 16.67
N LEU A 76 -0.86 2.82 15.64
CA LEU A 76 -0.51 2.84 14.22
C LEU A 76 -0.49 4.28 13.68
#